data_AF-A0A259PPP1-F1
#
_entry.id   AF-A0A259PPP1-F1
#
_cell.length_a   1.000
_cell.length_b   1.000
_cell.length_c   1.000
_cell.angle_alpha   90.00
_cell.angle_beta   90.00
_cell.angle_gamma   90.00
#
_symmetry.space_group_name_H-M   'P 1'
#
loop_
_entity.id
_entity.type
_entity.pdbx_description
1 polymer ?
#
loop_
_entity_poly.entity_id
_entity_poly.type
_entity_poly.pdbx_seq_one_letter_code
_entity_poly.pdbx_strand_id
1 'polypeptide(L)'
;VMLLRALKRQAEVAPFVWTMLIFLFSFAGLAATWYPYIVPGSLTIDQAASDSGTLVFMLIGIGMLIPVMITYNVYQYIVFRGKIDPDAEHAY
;
A
#
# COMPACT_ATOMS: atom_id res chain seq x y z
N VAL A 1 15.14 -9.44 -6.52
CA VAL A 1 15.55 -10.88 -6.58
C VAL A 1 14.50 -11.82 -5.99
N MET A 2 13.95 -11.57 -4.79
CA MET A 2 12.97 -12.48 -4.16
C MET A 2 11.65 -12.61 -4.94
N LEU A 3 11.13 -11.50 -5.51
CA LEU A 3 9.98 -11.53 -6.43
C LEU A 3 10.19 -12.49 -7.60
N LEU A 4 11.32 -12.38 -8.30
CA LEU A 4 11.64 -13.23 -9.45
C LEU A 4 11.71 -14.72 -9.07
N ARG A 5 12.21 -15.03 -7.87
CA ARG A 5 12.22 -16.40 -7.35
C ARG A 5 10.80 -16.90 -7.04
N ALA A 6 9.95 -16.05 -6.47
CA ALA A 6 8.56 -16.40 -6.18
C ALA A 6 7.75 -16.68 -7.46
N LEU A 7 7.95 -15.87 -8.51
CA LEU A 7 7.32 -16.07 -9.81
C LEU A 7 7.77 -17.38 -10.48
N LYS A 8 9.08 -17.67 -10.46
CA LYS A 8 9.62 -18.95 -10.96
C LYS A 8 9.08 -20.16 -10.21
N ARG A 9 8.72 -20.00 -8.93
CA ARG A 9 8.14 -21.05 -8.09
C ARG A 9 6.61 -21.14 -8.19
N GLN A 10 5.97 -20.35 -9.05
CA GLN A 10 4.50 -20.30 -9.19
C GLN A 10 3.80 -20.09 -7.82
N ALA A 11 4.44 -19.32 -6.92
CA ALA A 11 3.88 -19.08 -5.60
C ALA A 11 2.66 -18.16 -5.71
N GLU A 12 1.55 -18.54 -5.07
CA GLU A 12 0.26 -17.82 -5.23
C GLU A 12 0.26 -16.44 -4.55
N VAL A 13 0.83 -16.33 -3.33
CA VAL A 13 0.74 -15.10 -2.51
C VAL A 13 2.03 -14.27 -2.52
N ALA A 14 3.18 -14.95 -2.59
CA ALA A 14 4.47 -14.29 -2.42
C ALA A 14 4.76 -13.20 -3.47
N PRO A 15 4.43 -13.34 -4.77
CA PRO A 15 4.66 -12.28 -5.76
C PRO A 15 3.92 -10.98 -5.44
N PHE A 16 2.69 -11.08 -4.92
CA PHE A 16 1.90 -9.92 -4.51
C PHE A 16 2.59 -9.15 -3.37
N VAL A 17 2.96 -9.85 -2.29
CA VAL A 17 3.64 -9.24 -1.14
C VAL A 17 4.96 -8.59 -1.55
N TRP A 18 5.78 -9.27 -2.35
CA TRP A 18 7.06 -8.71 -2.81
C TRP A 18 6.89 -7.49 -3.69
N THR A 19 5.84 -7.45 -4.53
CA THR A 19 5.54 -6.28 -5.34
C THR A 19 5.14 -5.10 -4.45
N MET A 20 4.26 -5.32 -3.47
CA MET A 20 3.86 -4.29 -2.50
C MET A 20 5.05 -3.71 -1.73
N LEU A 21 5.97 -4.57 -1.27
CA LEU A 21 7.18 -4.12 -0.59
C LEU A 21 8.10 -3.30 -1.50
N ILE A 22 8.29 -3.70 -2.76
CA ILE A 22 9.11 -2.95 -3.72
C ILE A 22 8.55 -1.54 -3.90
N PHE A 23 7.24 -1.41 -4.10
CA PHE A 23 6.59 -0.10 -4.24
C PHE A 23 6.74 0.73 -2.96
N LEU A 24 6.47 0.14 -1.79
CA LEU A 24 6.61 0.81 -0.50
C LEU A 24 8.03 1.36 -0.30
N PHE A 25 9.06 0.54 -0.52
CA PHE A 25 10.45 0.97 -0.37
C PHE A 25 10.87 1.97 -1.45
N SER A 26 10.34 1.88 -2.67
CA SER A 26 10.61 2.86 -3.73
C SER A 26 10.07 4.23 -3.36
N PHE A 27 8.82 4.31 -2.87
CA PHE A 27 8.23 5.56 -2.41
C PHE A 27 8.89 6.09 -1.13
N ALA A 28 9.23 5.21 -0.18
CA ALA A 28 9.95 5.61 1.02
C ALA A 28 11.35 6.16 0.70
N GLY A 29 12.08 5.49 -0.20
CA GLY A 29 13.39 5.96 -0.67
C GLY A 29 13.30 7.30 -1.42
N LEU A 30 12.27 7.49 -2.24
CA LEU A 30 11.99 8.76 -2.90
C LEU A 30 11.73 9.88 -1.89
N ALA A 31 10.86 9.65 -0.91
CA ALA A 31 10.58 10.62 0.15
C ALA A 31 11.82 10.93 0.99
N ALA A 32 12.61 9.91 1.34
CA ALA A 32 13.85 10.08 2.12
C ALA A 32 14.92 10.86 1.35
N THR A 33 14.96 10.76 0.02
CA THR A 33 15.93 11.46 -0.83
C THR A 33 15.76 12.97 -0.77
N TRP A 34 14.51 13.45 -0.71
CA TRP A 34 14.21 14.88 -0.73
C TRP A 34 13.95 15.48 0.64
N TYR A 35 13.81 14.66 1.68
CA TYR A 35 13.73 15.16 3.05
C TYR A 35 14.88 16.13 3.35
N PRO A 36 14.62 17.34 3.91
CA PRO A 36 13.37 17.83 4.52
C PRO A 36 12.45 18.63 3.57
N TYR A 37 12.71 18.61 2.27
CA TYR A 37 11.95 19.35 1.27
C TYR A 37 10.76 18.56 0.74
N ILE A 38 9.58 19.18 0.76
CA ILE A 38 8.38 18.66 0.08
C ILE A 38 8.37 19.07 -1.40
N VAL A 39 8.92 20.25 -1.69
CA VAL A 39 9.28 20.68 -3.05
C VAL A 39 10.78 20.95 -3.06
N PRO A 40 11.59 20.10 -3.73
CA PRO A 40 13.05 20.21 -3.70
C PRO A 40 13.55 21.61 -4.06
N GLY A 41 14.36 22.19 -3.18
CA GLY A 41 15.00 23.49 -3.39
C GLY A 41 14.11 24.72 -3.17
N SER A 42 12.84 24.56 -2.81
CA SER A 42 11.93 25.70 -2.62
C SER A 42 11.10 25.66 -1.34
N LEU A 43 10.56 24.50 -0.93
CA LEU A 43 9.62 24.41 0.19
C LEU A 43 9.95 23.23 1.10
N THR A 44 10.20 23.53 2.37
CA THR A 44 10.41 22.51 3.43
C THR A 44 9.09 22.02 4.02
N ILE A 45 9.11 20.84 4.65
CA ILE A 45 7.94 20.26 5.33
C ILE A 45 7.41 21.21 6.41
N ASP A 46 8.30 21.83 7.19
CA ASP A 46 7.91 22.74 8.27
C ASP A 46 7.26 24.03 7.73
N GLN A 47 7.74 24.55 6.61
CA GLN A 47 7.14 25.72 5.95
C GLN A 47 5.82 25.40 5.26
N ALA A 48 5.64 24.15 4.83
CA ALA A 48 4.40 23.67 4.22
C ALA A 48 3.35 23.24 5.25
N ALA A 49 3.73 23.11 6.53
CA ALA A 49 2.83 22.68 7.58
C ALA A 49 1.72 23.72 7.82
N SER A 50 0.48 23.25 7.91
CA SER A 50 -0.65 24.07 8.35
C SER A 50 -0.58 24.33 9.87
N ASP A 51 -1.51 25.12 10.39
CA ASP A 51 -1.65 25.31 11.84
C ASP A 51 -1.87 23.98 12.57
N SER A 52 -1.32 23.88 13.79
CA SER A 52 -1.30 22.65 14.57
C SER A 52 -2.69 22.05 14.81
N GLY A 53 -3.72 22.89 15.00
CA GLY A 53 -5.10 22.43 15.16
C GLY A 53 -5.63 21.72 13.91
N THR A 54 -5.32 22.23 12.73
CA THR A 54 -5.68 21.61 11.44
C THR A 54 -4.94 20.29 11.25
N LEU A 55 -3.65 20.21 11.60
CA LEU A 55 -2.90 18.94 11.55
C LEU A 55 -3.50 17.88 12.47
N VAL A 56 -3.84 18.24 13.71
CA VAL A 56 -4.46 17.31 14.68
C VAL A 56 -5.81 16.84 14.17
N PHE A 57 -6.64 17.74 13.62
CA PHE A 57 -7.92 17.38 13.03
C PHE A 57 -7.75 16.39 11.86
N MET A 58 -6.83 16.69 10.93
CA MET A 58 -6.53 15.79 9.81
C MET A 58 -5.97 14.44 10.29
N LEU A 59 -5.12 14.43 11.31
CA LEU A 59 -4.55 13.21 11.88
C LEU A 59 -5.65 12.31 12.46
N ILE A 60 -6.64 12.86 13.15
CA ILE A 60 -7.76 12.08 13.67
C ILE A 60 -8.61 11.54 12.52
N GLY A 61 -8.96 12.37 11.54
CA GLY A 61 -9.78 11.96 10.40
C GLY A 61 -9.11 10.89 9.54
N ILE A 62 -7.92 11.19 9.00
CA ILE A 62 -7.15 10.28 8.15
C ILE A 62 -6.68 9.06 8.96
N GLY A 63 -6.24 9.28 10.20
CA GLY A 63 -5.79 8.21 11.08
C GLY A 63 -6.86 7.19 11.41
N MET A 64 -8.14 7.59 11.45
CA MET A 64 -9.27 6.66 11.55
C MET A 64 -9.58 5.97 10.22
N LEU A 65 -9.50 6.70 9.10
CA LEU A 65 -9.84 6.18 7.78
C LEU A 65 -8.85 5.13 7.26
N ILE A 66 -7.54 5.29 7.53
CA ILE A 66 -6.50 4.34 7.07
C ILE A 66 -6.76 2.91 7.60
N PRO A 67 -6.96 2.67 8.91
CA PRO A 67 -7.28 1.35 9.45
C PRO A 67 -8.53 0.74 8.83
N VAL A 68 -9.59 1.53 8.63
CA VAL A 68 -10.83 1.07 8.00
C VAL A 68 -10.57 0.63 6.57
N MET A 69 -9.85 1.44 5.80
CA MET A 69 -9.49 1.13 4.41
C MET A 69 -8.64 -0.14 4.31
N ILE A 70 -7.63 -0.30 5.15
CA ILE A 70 -6.78 -1.50 5.17
C ILE A 70 -7.62 -2.73 5.55
N THR A 71 -8.45 -2.63 6.59
CA THR A 71 -9.32 -3.73 7.04
C THR A 71 -10.26 -4.18 5.93
N TYR A 72 -10.87 -3.23 5.22
CA TYR A 72 -11.77 -3.52 4.12
C TYR A 72 -11.06 -4.23 2.96
N ASN A 73 -9.87 -3.76 2.55
CA ASN A 73 -9.08 -4.41 1.50
C ASN A 73 -8.65 -5.83 1.89
N VAL A 74 -8.23 -6.03 3.15
CA VAL A 74 -7.91 -7.37 3.68
C VAL A 74 -9.13 -8.27 3.69
N TYR A 75 -10.28 -7.76 4.13
CA TYR A 75 -11.54 -8.50 4.14
C TYR A 75 -11.96 -8.90 2.73
N GLN A 76 -11.89 -8.00 1.75
CA GLN A 76 -12.13 -8.34 0.34
C GLN A 76 -11.25 -9.50 -0.12
N TYR A 77 -9.95 -9.45 0.17
CA TYR A 77 -9.04 -10.54 -0.19
C TYR A 77 -9.46 -11.87 0.45
N ILE A 78 -9.88 -11.86 1.71
CA ILE A 78 -10.36 -13.07 2.40
C ILE A 78 -11.65 -13.60 1.78
N VAL A 79 -12.61 -12.72 1.44
CA VAL A 79 -13.90 -13.10 0.85
C VAL A 79 -13.71 -13.67 -0.56
N PHE A 80 -12.85 -13.06 -1.37
CA PHE A 80 -12.62 -13.46 -2.76
C PHE A 80 -11.47 -14.44 -2.96
N ARG A 81 -10.90 -15.03 -1.89
CA ARG A 81 -9.85 -16.05 -2.01
C ARG A 81 -10.34 -17.40 -2.54
N GLY A 82 -11.65 -17.57 -2.70
CA GLY A 82 -12.24 -18.80 -3.24
C GLY A 82 -11.73 -19.07 -4.65
N LYS A 83 -11.07 -20.22 -4.85
CA LYS A 83 -10.64 -20.67 -6.18
C LYS A 83 -11.89 -21.05 -6.97
N ILE A 84 -12.05 -20.50 -8.17
CA ILE A 84 -13.13 -20.87 -9.08
C ILE A 84 -12.71 -22.14 -9.81
N ASP A 85 -13.54 -23.18 -9.74
CA ASP A 85 -13.34 -24.41 -10.50
C ASP A 85 -13.90 -24.22 -11.92
N PRO A 86 -13.05 -24.23 -12.98
CA PRO A 86 -13.52 -24.07 -14.35
C PRO A 86 -14.41 -25.22 -14.84
N ASP A 87 -14.33 -26.40 -14.23
CA ASP A 87 -15.04 -27.59 -14.69
C ASP A 87 -16.48 -27.69 -14.14
N ALA A 88 -16.86 -26.80 -13.22
CA ALA A 88 -18.21 -26.73 -12.66
C ALA A 88 -19.29 -26.33 -13.70
N GLU A 89 -18.88 -25.75 -14.84
CA GLU A 89 -19.79 -25.25 -15.89
C GLU A 89 -20.31 -26.36 -16.83
N HIS A 90 -19.66 -27.53 -16.86
CA HIS A 90 -20.02 -28.63 -17.76
C HIS A 90 -20.81 -29.77 -17.09
N ALA A 91 -21.26 -29.59 -15.85
CA ALA A 91 -21.94 -30.62 -15.06
C ALA A 91 -23.48 -30.65 -15.19
N TYR A 92 -24.06 -29.95 -16.17
CA TYR A 92 -25.51 -29.95 -16.45
C TYR A 92 -25.81 -30.25 -17.91
#